data_AF-A0A976CSY4-F1
#
_entry.id   AF-A0A976CSY4-F1
#
_cell.length_a   1.000
_cell.length_b   1.000
_cell.length_c   1.000
_cell.angle_alpha   90.00
_cell.angle_beta   90.00
_cell.angle_gamma   90.00
#
_symmetry.space_group_name_H-M   'P 1'
#
loop_
_entity.id
_entity.type
_entity.pdbx_description
1 polymer ?
#
loop_
_entity_poly.entity_id
_entity_poly.type
_entity_poly.pdbx_seq_one_letter_code
_entity_poly.pdbx_strand_id
1 'polypeptide(L)'
;MEAKQLPLIPESHFMHGDSLSFAEELRTFREFQKDTRSERFPDPEMDLPVFINEFWTSKQRAASSLHEISYRACFKPQLPRFFISRLTNHNDIVYDPFMGRGTTPLEAGLMGRRPAGCDINPLSRLLLSPRFNPPTELEVRDRLSSLPTTSFDYATHEYLEAFYHPKTLERIIALRSYLLDRDASGSIDHIDAWIRMVATNRLTGHSAGFFSVYTLPPNQAVSVEAQRKINKKRGQTPPERDINAIIQKKTRTLLNKIDLSALRRLRNVASDAILITGSCDHTPEIESDSIALVVTSPPFLDVVDYQKDNWLRCWFNGLNAADISIWQLKKVEDWMASMTRVFTELRRILIPGGHVAFEVGEIRGGKILMETLVVPAAQQAGLIPKLILINDQVFTKTANCWGVSNSTKGTNTNRIILLQKKV
;
A
#
# COMPACT_ATOMS: atom_id res chain seq x y z
N MET A 1 7.25 11.18 26.51
CA MET A 1 7.56 9.75 26.27
C MET A 1 7.95 9.60 24.81
N GLU A 2 9.25 9.54 24.56
CA GLU A 2 9.82 9.30 23.23
C GLU A 2 9.30 7.98 22.67
N ALA A 3 8.84 8.01 21.42
CA ALA A 3 8.49 6.80 20.69
C ALA A 3 9.79 6.04 20.42
N LYS A 4 10.14 5.09 21.28
CA LYS A 4 11.15 4.08 20.97
C LYS A 4 10.72 3.43 19.66
N GLN A 5 11.45 3.74 18.59
CA GLN A 5 11.45 2.96 17.34
C GLN A 5 11.55 1.49 17.78
N LEU A 6 10.69 0.61 17.24
CA LEU A 6 10.92 -0.82 17.46
C LEU A 6 12.37 -1.08 17.05
N PRO A 7 13.19 -1.69 17.91
CA PRO A 7 14.54 -2.05 17.52
C PRO A 7 14.41 -2.86 16.22
N LEU A 8 15.24 -2.52 15.23
CA LEU A 8 15.47 -3.42 14.11
C LEU A 8 15.76 -4.79 14.73
N ILE A 9 14.99 -5.81 14.34
CA ILE A 9 15.27 -7.19 14.77
C ILE A 9 16.76 -7.40 14.47
N PRO A 10 17.61 -7.69 15.48
CA PRO A 10 19.05 -7.80 15.27
C PRO A 10 19.36 -8.77 14.13
N GLU A 11 20.37 -8.45 13.31
CA GLU A 11 20.75 -9.25 12.13
C GLU A 11 20.98 -10.73 12.46
N SER A 12 21.26 -11.06 13.72
CA SER A 12 21.43 -12.43 14.23
C SER A 12 20.13 -13.25 14.32
N HIS A 13 18.96 -12.70 13.96
CA HIS A 13 17.67 -13.42 13.92
C HIS A 13 17.22 -13.83 12.51
N PHE A 14 18.04 -13.57 11.47
CA PHE A 14 17.83 -14.15 10.14
C PHE A 14 18.25 -15.63 10.13
N MET A 15 17.65 -16.45 10.99
CA MET A 15 17.88 -17.90 10.97
C MET A 15 17.02 -18.55 9.91
N HIS A 16 17.67 -19.34 9.07
CA HIS A 16 17.07 -20.15 8.03
C HIS A 16 15.83 -20.90 8.51
N GLY A 17 14.82 -20.93 7.66
CA GLY A 17 13.70 -21.81 7.89
C GLY A 17 13.16 -22.49 6.66
N ASP A 18 13.44 -23.78 6.58
CA ASP A 18 12.51 -24.71 5.97
C ASP A 18 11.11 -24.48 6.60
N SER A 19 10.04 -24.71 5.84
CA SER A 19 8.67 -24.39 6.27
C SER A 19 8.27 -24.97 7.64
N LEU A 20 8.93 -26.06 8.04
CA LEU A 20 8.80 -26.69 9.36
C LEU A 20 9.29 -25.77 10.50
N SER A 21 10.42 -25.08 10.33
CA SER A 21 10.96 -24.22 11.39
C SER A 21 10.14 -22.93 11.56
N PHE A 22 9.54 -22.41 10.48
CA PHE A 22 8.65 -21.24 10.59
C PHE A 22 7.33 -21.61 11.30
N ALA A 23 6.74 -22.77 11.00
CA ALA A 23 5.56 -23.25 11.72
C ALA A 23 5.84 -23.51 13.22
N GLU A 24 7.03 -24.02 13.55
CA GLU A 24 7.49 -24.15 14.94
C GLU A 24 7.65 -22.78 15.61
N GLU A 25 8.29 -21.82 14.95
CA GLU A 25 8.41 -20.45 15.45
C GLU A 25 7.03 -19.86 15.78
N LEU A 26 6.05 -19.99 14.87
CA LEU A 26 4.69 -19.50 15.10
C LEU A 26 4.04 -20.18 16.31
N ARG A 27 4.19 -21.50 16.46
CA ARG A 27 3.65 -22.26 17.59
C ARG A 27 4.23 -21.79 18.93
N THR A 28 5.52 -21.49 18.96
CA THR A 28 6.24 -21.03 20.16
C THR A 28 6.27 -19.50 20.29
N PHE A 29 5.62 -18.75 19.40
CA PHE A 29 5.66 -17.29 19.41
C PHE A 29 5.06 -16.72 20.70
N ARG A 30 5.79 -15.83 21.38
CA ARG A 30 5.42 -15.23 22.68
C ARG A 30 5.79 -13.75 22.83
N GLU A 31 6.16 -13.05 21.75
CA GLU A 31 6.71 -11.68 21.82
C GLU A 31 5.78 -10.68 22.54
N PHE A 32 4.46 -10.87 22.47
CA PHE A 32 3.46 -10.02 23.13
C PHE A 32 2.79 -10.70 24.33
N GLN A 33 3.51 -11.61 25.00
CA GLN A 33 3.09 -12.26 26.25
C GLN A 33 1.77 -13.05 26.15
N LYS A 34 1.46 -13.53 24.94
CA LYS A 34 0.31 -14.39 24.66
C LYS A 34 0.75 -15.66 23.98
N ASP A 35 0.12 -16.74 24.37
CA ASP A 35 0.33 -18.05 23.79
C ASP A 35 -0.35 -18.17 22.42
N THR A 36 0.38 -18.68 21.44
CA THR A 36 -0.20 -19.01 20.13
C THR A 36 -1.20 -20.14 20.29
N ARG A 37 -2.43 -19.89 19.85
CA ARG A 37 -3.46 -20.94 19.71
C ARG A 37 -3.29 -21.63 18.37
N SER A 38 -3.46 -22.95 18.37
CA SER A 38 -3.42 -23.77 17.16
C SER A 38 -4.80 -24.34 16.88
N GLU A 39 -5.28 -24.14 15.66
CA GLU A 39 -6.54 -24.68 15.14
C GLU A 39 -6.27 -25.43 13.82
N ARG A 40 -7.32 -26.02 13.24
CA ARG A 40 -7.26 -26.68 11.93
C ARG A 40 -8.14 -25.93 10.94
N PHE A 41 -7.71 -25.96 9.68
CA PHE A 41 -8.51 -25.42 8.59
C PHE A 41 -9.87 -26.13 8.54
N PRO A 42 -10.97 -25.44 8.19
CA PRO A 42 -12.32 -26.01 8.29
C PRO A 42 -12.60 -27.22 7.39
N ASP A 43 -11.77 -27.48 6.39
CA ASP A 43 -11.88 -28.65 5.52
C ASP A 43 -11.25 -29.88 6.21
N PRO A 44 -12.05 -30.91 6.57
CA PRO A 44 -11.56 -32.09 7.28
C PRO A 44 -10.64 -32.97 6.43
N GLU A 45 -10.66 -32.84 5.11
CA GLU A 45 -9.77 -33.59 4.21
C GLU A 45 -8.37 -32.97 4.12
N MET A 46 -8.15 -31.81 4.75
CA MET A 46 -6.91 -31.04 4.64
C MET A 46 -6.24 -30.83 6.00
N ASP A 47 -5.05 -31.42 6.17
CA ASP A 47 -4.21 -31.18 7.35
C ASP A 47 -3.44 -29.85 7.22
N LEU A 48 -4.18 -28.73 7.29
CA LEU A 48 -3.61 -27.38 7.22
C LEU A 48 -3.66 -26.71 8.61
N PRO A 49 -2.51 -26.46 9.27
CA PRO A 49 -2.49 -25.85 10.59
C PRO A 49 -2.85 -24.35 10.52
N VAL A 50 -3.59 -23.89 11.52
CA VAL A 50 -3.96 -22.49 11.72
C VAL A 50 -3.32 -21.99 13.01
N PHE A 51 -2.53 -20.92 12.95
CA PHE A 51 -1.87 -20.31 14.10
C PHE A 51 -2.47 -18.95 14.40
N ILE A 52 -2.89 -18.72 15.64
CA ILE A 52 -3.61 -17.52 16.06
C ILE A 52 -2.87 -16.84 17.21
N ASN A 53 -2.40 -15.62 16.98
CA ASN A 53 -1.76 -14.77 17.99
C ASN A 53 -1.79 -13.29 17.54
N GLU A 54 -1.30 -12.37 18.36
CA GLU A 54 -0.89 -11.03 17.93
C GLU A 54 0.56 -11.14 17.43
N PHE A 55 0.77 -11.26 16.12
CA PHE A 55 2.11 -11.54 15.54
C PHE A 55 2.93 -10.28 15.29
N TRP A 56 2.29 -9.13 15.28
CA TRP A 56 2.95 -7.83 15.20
C TRP A 56 2.22 -6.80 16.03
N THR A 57 2.89 -5.67 16.32
CA THR A 57 2.29 -4.63 17.15
C THR A 57 1.10 -3.93 16.47
N SER A 58 0.09 -3.59 17.26
CA SER A 58 -1.02 -2.72 16.85
C SER A 58 -0.67 -1.22 16.83
N LYS A 59 0.50 -0.81 17.37
CA LYS A 59 0.89 0.61 17.53
C LYS A 59 1.03 1.33 16.18
N GLN A 60 0.21 2.36 15.97
CA GLN A 60 0.12 3.12 14.71
C GLN A 60 1.43 3.77 14.22
N ARG A 61 2.44 4.00 15.09
CA ARG A 61 3.66 4.79 14.76
C ARG A 61 4.96 3.98 14.83
N ALA A 62 4.88 2.66 14.71
CA ALA A 62 6.05 1.78 14.76
C ALA A 62 6.78 1.61 13.40
N ALA A 63 6.18 2.07 12.28
CA ALA A 63 6.77 1.96 10.94
C ALA A 63 7.54 3.22 10.52
N SER A 64 8.30 3.11 9.43
CA SER A 64 8.92 4.26 8.76
C SER A 64 7.88 5.33 8.39
N SER A 65 8.23 6.60 8.57
CA SER A 65 7.41 7.75 8.18
C SER A 65 7.14 7.79 6.66
N LEU A 66 7.95 7.12 5.85
CA LEU A 66 7.73 6.96 4.40
C LEU A 66 6.44 6.19 4.06
N HIS A 67 5.85 5.46 5.01
CA HIS A 67 4.54 4.82 4.83
C HIS A 67 3.35 5.76 5.01
N GLU A 68 3.57 7.01 5.43
CA GLU A 68 2.49 7.98 5.67
C GLU A 68 1.97 8.64 4.37
N ILE A 69 1.86 7.86 3.30
CA ILE A 69 1.21 8.21 2.04
C ILE A 69 -0.14 7.49 1.99
N SER A 70 -1.26 8.22 2.09
CA SER A 70 -2.59 7.61 2.18
C SER A 70 -3.04 6.95 0.88
N TYR A 71 -3.52 5.71 0.96
CA TYR A 71 -4.17 4.94 -0.10
C TYR A 71 -5.17 4.00 0.56
N ARG A 72 -6.32 3.74 -0.07
CA ARG A 72 -7.34 2.86 0.54
C ARG A 72 -6.87 1.41 0.50
N ALA A 73 -7.32 0.61 1.47
CA ALA A 73 -7.13 -0.85 1.48
C ALA A 73 -5.64 -1.27 1.44
N CYS A 74 -4.79 -0.54 2.17
CA CYS A 74 -3.42 -0.97 2.45
C CYS A 74 -3.33 -1.68 3.81
N PHE A 75 -2.50 -2.71 3.92
CA PHE A 75 -2.12 -3.28 5.21
C PHE A 75 -1.04 -2.48 5.93
N LYS A 76 -0.85 -2.78 7.22
CA LYS A 76 0.19 -2.18 8.06
C LYS A 76 1.58 -2.66 7.62
N PRO A 77 2.62 -1.81 7.62
CA PRO A 77 3.99 -2.22 7.26
C PRO A 77 4.57 -3.35 8.11
N GLN A 78 4.05 -3.54 9.33
CA GLN A 78 4.46 -4.66 10.18
C GLN A 78 4.13 -6.03 9.59
N LEU A 79 3.07 -6.13 8.79
CA LEU A 79 2.67 -7.39 8.16
C LEU A 79 3.74 -7.87 7.17
N PRO A 80 4.13 -7.12 6.12
CA PRO A 80 5.20 -7.57 5.23
C PRO A 80 6.53 -7.68 5.95
N ARG A 81 6.85 -6.78 6.90
CA ARG A 81 8.07 -6.90 7.71
C ARG A 81 8.19 -8.26 8.39
N PHE A 82 7.09 -8.77 8.95
CA PHE A 82 7.06 -10.05 9.66
C PHE A 82 7.51 -11.21 8.78
N PHE A 83 7.03 -11.27 7.54
CA PHE A 83 7.39 -12.33 6.59
C PHE A 83 8.76 -12.08 5.94
N ILE A 84 9.07 -10.83 5.56
CA ILE A 84 10.37 -10.48 4.96
C ILE A 84 11.52 -10.85 5.92
N SER A 85 11.39 -10.58 7.22
CA SER A 85 12.47 -10.86 8.18
C SER A 85 12.72 -12.35 8.42
N ARG A 86 11.79 -13.23 8.03
CA ARG A 86 11.82 -14.66 8.36
C ARG A 86 11.99 -15.57 7.15
N LEU A 87 11.48 -15.14 6.01
CA LEU A 87 11.40 -15.95 4.79
C LEU A 87 12.31 -15.45 3.67
N THR A 88 13.17 -14.47 3.94
CA THR A 88 14.11 -13.92 2.94
C THR A 88 15.45 -13.54 3.54
N ASN A 89 16.47 -13.57 2.71
CA ASN A 89 17.81 -13.07 2.97
C ASN A 89 18.00 -11.66 2.40
N HIS A 90 19.16 -11.06 2.66
CA HIS A 90 19.57 -9.84 1.97
C HIS A 90 19.64 -10.06 0.46
N ASN A 91 19.31 -9.03 -0.32
CA ASN A 91 19.28 -9.04 -1.79
C ASN A 91 18.23 -9.96 -2.45
N ASP A 92 17.53 -10.81 -1.71
CA ASP A 92 16.36 -11.53 -2.22
C ASP A 92 15.32 -10.54 -2.79
N ILE A 93 14.58 -10.97 -3.80
CA ILE A 93 13.50 -10.17 -4.38
C ILE A 93 12.20 -10.42 -3.63
N VAL A 94 11.54 -9.34 -3.21
CA VAL A 94 10.22 -9.38 -2.56
C VAL A 94 9.21 -8.68 -3.44
N TYR A 95 8.12 -9.37 -3.75
CA TYR A 95 7.13 -8.94 -4.73
C TYR A 95 5.74 -8.67 -4.11
N ASP A 96 5.01 -7.73 -4.72
CA ASP A 96 3.60 -7.46 -4.44
C ASP A 96 2.83 -7.26 -5.76
N PRO A 97 1.99 -8.23 -6.19
CA PRO A 97 1.20 -8.14 -7.42
C PRO A 97 0.04 -7.13 -7.35
N PHE A 98 -0.27 -6.60 -6.17
CA PHE A 98 -1.34 -5.61 -5.96
C PHE A 98 -0.79 -4.42 -5.15
N MET A 99 0.36 -3.88 -5.58
CA MET A 99 1.19 -3.07 -4.70
C MET A 99 0.51 -1.81 -4.16
N GLY A 100 -0.44 -1.21 -4.88
CA GLY A 100 -1.10 0.04 -4.50
C GLY A 100 -0.07 1.11 -4.15
N ARG A 101 -0.08 1.60 -2.91
CA ARG A 101 0.96 2.52 -2.42
C ARG A 101 2.29 1.82 -2.05
N GLY A 102 2.58 0.62 -2.51
CA GLY A 102 3.87 -0.05 -2.32
C GLY A 102 4.29 -0.32 -0.88
N THR A 103 3.39 -0.80 0.00
CA THR A 103 3.75 -1.12 1.39
C THR A 103 4.80 -2.23 1.46
N THR A 104 4.59 -3.34 0.74
CA THR A 104 5.54 -4.47 0.69
C THR A 104 6.86 -4.08 0.02
N PRO A 105 6.89 -3.49 -1.21
CA PRO A 105 8.14 -3.08 -1.85
C PRO A 105 8.96 -2.10 -1.01
N LEU A 106 8.32 -1.14 -0.35
CA LEU A 106 9.03 -0.17 0.50
C LEU A 106 9.64 -0.84 1.73
N GLU A 107 8.92 -1.76 2.38
CA GLU A 107 9.48 -2.53 3.52
C GLU A 107 10.63 -3.42 3.07
N ALA A 108 10.54 -4.06 1.91
CA ALA A 108 11.64 -4.84 1.34
C ALA A 108 12.90 -3.98 1.18
N GLY A 109 12.78 -2.79 0.57
CA GLY A 109 13.92 -1.88 0.39
C GLY A 109 14.47 -1.34 1.72
N LEU A 110 13.60 -1.02 2.69
CA LEU A 110 14.01 -0.62 4.04
C LEU A 110 14.78 -1.73 4.78
N MET A 111 14.59 -2.99 4.40
CA MET A 111 15.25 -4.18 4.95
C MET A 111 16.40 -4.68 4.07
N GLY A 112 16.79 -3.96 3.01
CA GLY A 112 17.89 -4.36 2.13
C GLY A 112 17.59 -5.57 1.24
N ARG A 113 16.33 -5.77 0.87
CA ARG A 113 15.87 -6.69 -0.17
C ARG A 113 15.59 -5.92 -1.45
N ARG A 114 15.61 -6.58 -2.61
CA ARG A 114 15.28 -5.95 -3.90
C ARG A 114 13.75 -5.81 -4.04
N PRO A 115 13.21 -4.59 -4.13
CA PRO A 115 11.77 -4.39 -4.24
C PRO A 115 11.25 -4.79 -5.62
N ALA A 116 10.14 -5.52 -5.68
CA ALA A 116 9.37 -5.71 -6.89
C ALA A 116 7.88 -5.44 -6.63
N GLY A 117 7.16 -4.88 -7.58
CA GLY A 117 5.73 -4.64 -7.44
C GLY A 117 5.03 -4.43 -8.79
N CYS A 118 3.77 -4.83 -8.85
CA CYS A 118 2.89 -4.62 -9.99
C CYS A 118 1.57 -4.01 -9.52
N ASP A 119 1.01 -3.13 -10.34
CA ASP A 119 -0.35 -2.65 -10.18
C ASP A 119 -0.90 -2.25 -11.55
N ILE A 120 -2.19 -2.46 -11.77
CA ILE A 120 -2.87 -1.99 -12.99
C ILE A 120 -2.92 -0.46 -13.06
N ASN A 121 -2.88 0.21 -11.90
CA ASN A 121 -2.96 1.65 -11.80
C ASN A 121 -1.56 2.30 -11.85
N PRO A 122 -1.24 3.11 -12.88
CA PRO A 122 0.04 3.81 -12.97
C PRO A 122 0.34 4.74 -11.78
N LEU A 123 -0.68 5.18 -11.03
CA LEU A 123 -0.50 5.94 -9.79
C LEU A 123 0.38 5.20 -8.77
N SER A 124 0.33 3.88 -8.72
CA SER A 124 1.08 3.08 -7.75
C SER A 124 2.58 3.31 -7.86
N ARG A 125 3.10 3.38 -9.10
CA ARG A 125 4.51 3.73 -9.38
C ARG A 125 4.85 5.16 -8.94
N LEU A 126 3.99 6.13 -9.26
CA LEU A 126 4.16 7.54 -8.86
C LEU A 126 4.15 7.74 -7.34
N LEU A 127 3.41 6.91 -6.62
CA LEU A 127 3.36 6.92 -5.17
C LEU A 127 4.55 6.21 -4.53
N LEU A 128 5.22 5.30 -5.22
CA LEU A 128 6.29 4.45 -4.67
C LEU A 128 7.69 4.89 -5.04
N SER A 129 7.99 5.09 -6.32
CA SER A 129 9.38 5.31 -6.77
C SER A 129 10.11 6.44 -6.05
N PRO A 130 9.49 7.60 -5.70
CA PRO A 130 10.21 8.68 -5.04
C PRO A 130 10.67 8.34 -3.62
N ARG A 131 10.08 7.30 -3.00
CA ARG A 131 10.44 6.88 -1.64
C ARG A 131 11.71 6.03 -1.60
N PHE A 132 12.22 5.56 -2.74
CA PHE A 132 13.53 4.89 -2.80
C PHE A 132 14.70 5.88 -2.88
N ASN A 133 14.49 7.07 -3.41
CA ASN A 133 15.48 8.14 -3.42
C ASN A 133 14.86 9.47 -2.97
N PRO A 134 14.51 9.61 -1.68
CA PRO A 134 13.93 10.84 -1.18
C PRO A 134 14.95 11.99 -1.24
N PRO A 135 14.52 13.20 -1.66
CA PRO A 135 15.34 14.41 -1.60
C PRO A 135 15.44 14.91 -0.15
N THR A 136 16.32 15.88 0.07
CA THR A 136 16.39 16.66 1.30
C THR A 136 15.25 17.67 1.38
N GLU A 137 14.94 18.11 2.61
CA GLU A 137 13.97 19.17 2.84
C GLU A 137 14.38 20.48 2.13
N LEU A 138 15.67 20.74 2.02
CA LEU A 138 16.25 21.92 1.37
C LEU A 138 16.03 21.89 -0.16
N GLU A 139 16.35 20.76 -0.80
CA GLU A 139 16.15 20.58 -2.25
C GLU A 139 14.68 20.78 -2.65
N VAL A 140 13.74 20.26 -1.85
CA VAL A 140 12.31 20.46 -2.11
C VAL A 140 11.92 21.93 -1.98
N ARG A 141 12.40 22.63 -0.94
CA ARG A 141 12.13 24.06 -0.74
C ARG A 141 12.62 24.87 -1.92
N ASP A 142 13.86 24.64 -2.34
CA ASP A 142 14.52 25.41 -3.40
C ASP A 142 13.89 25.10 -4.77
N ARG A 143 13.45 23.86 -5.02
CA ARG A 143 12.65 23.54 -6.21
C ARG A 143 11.31 24.25 -6.21
N LEU A 144 10.58 24.25 -5.08
CA LEU A 144 9.28 24.91 -4.97
C LEU A 144 9.35 26.44 -5.13
N SER A 145 10.44 27.08 -4.71
CA SER A 145 10.65 28.53 -4.90
C SER A 145 11.03 28.88 -6.33
N SER A 146 11.61 27.95 -7.08
CA SER A 146 11.94 28.13 -8.51
C SER A 146 10.76 27.94 -9.47
N LEU A 147 9.62 27.45 -8.97
CA LEU A 147 8.45 27.19 -9.81
C LEU A 147 7.88 28.50 -10.41
N PRO A 148 7.49 28.49 -11.69
CA PRO A 148 6.85 29.66 -12.29
C PRO A 148 5.65 30.15 -11.47
N THR A 149 5.57 31.47 -11.30
CA THR A 149 4.42 32.14 -10.67
C THR A 149 3.35 32.54 -11.66
N THR A 150 3.48 32.11 -12.92
CA THR A 150 2.55 32.46 -13.99
C THR A 150 1.12 32.11 -13.59
N SER A 151 0.22 33.07 -13.75
CA SER A 151 -1.22 32.82 -13.63
C SER A 151 -1.61 31.82 -14.71
N PHE A 152 -2.31 30.77 -14.31
CA PHE A 152 -2.89 29.80 -15.24
C PHE A 152 -4.38 30.08 -15.35
N ASP A 153 -4.87 30.18 -16.59
CA ASP A 153 -6.30 30.14 -16.83
C ASP A 153 -6.84 28.77 -16.40
N TYR A 154 -7.73 28.78 -15.42
CA TYR A 154 -8.37 27.60 -14.88
C TYR A 154 -9.83 27.47 -15.32
N ALA A 155 -10.31 28.25 -16.30
CA ALA A 155 -11.70 28.25 -16.77
C ALA A 155 -12.22 26.84 -17.10
N THR A 156 -11.39 25.98 -17.70
CA THR A 156 -11.77 24.58 -18.00
C THR A 156 -11.83 23.66 -16.76
N HIS A 157 -11.48 24.17 -15.58
CA HIS A 157 -11.37 23.45 -14.31
C HIS A 157 -12.19 24.09 -13.16
N GLU A 158 -13.03 25.09 -13.43
CA GLU A 158 -13.85 25.78 -12.42
C GLU A 158 -14.71 24.83 -11.57
N TYR A 159 -15.10 23.68 -12.12
CA TYR A 159 -15.82 22.66 -11.37
C TYR A 159 -15.06 22.16 -10.12
N LEU A 160 -13.73 22.26 -10.10
CA LEU A 160 -12.88 21.93 -8.97
C LEU A 160 -12.91 22.96 -7.84
N GLU A 161 -13.55 24.11 -8.02
CA GLU A 161 -13.86 25.05 -6.93
C GLU A 161 -14.79 24.44 -5.87
N ALA A 162 -15.40 23.28 -6.15
CA ALA A 162 -16.04 22.48 -5.11
C ALA A 162 -15.04 22.01 -4.02
N PHE A 163 -13.77 21.84 -4.37
CA PHE A 163 -12.71 21.36 -3.49
C PHE A 163 -11.76 22.47 -3.05
N TYR A 164 -11.46 23.42 -3.94
CA TYR A 164 -10.35 24.36 -3.80
C TYR A 164 -10.79 25.81 -3.88
N HIS A 165 -10.08 26.70 -3.19
CA HIS A 165 -10.21 28.13 -3.44
C HIS A 165 -9.62 28.47 -4.81
N PRO A 166 -10.16 29.43 -5.58
CA PRO A 166 -9.66 29.83 -6.90
C PRO A 166 -8.14 29.97 -7.00
N LYS A 167 -7.54 30.81 -6.14
CA LYS A 167 -6.08 31.00 -6.10
C LYS A 167 -5.30 29.72 -5.76
N THR A 168 -5.86 28.85 -4.92
CA THR A 168 -5.25 27.54 -4.63
C THR A 168 -5.29 26.66 -5.87
N LEU A 169 -6.42 26.64 -6.58
CA LEU A 169 -6.62 25.86 -7.81
C LEU A 169 -5.67 26.30 -8.93
N GLU A 170 -5.50 27.61 -9.14
CA GLU A 170 -4.50 28.17 -10.06
C GLU A 170 -3.10 27.62 -9.78
N ARG A 171 -2.68 27.61 -8.50
CA ARG A 171 -1.37 27.08 -8.10
C ARG A 171 -1.27 25.56 -8.27
N ILE A 172 -2.34 24.81 -8.02
CA ILE A 172 -2.38 23.36 -8.26
C ILE A 172 -2.22 23.08 -9.77
N ILE A 173 -2.93 23.82 -10.62
CA ILE A 173 -2.85 23.66 -12.08
C ILE A 173 -1.47 24.06 -12.59
N ALA A 174 -0.88 25.15 -12.10
CA ALA A 174 0.48 25.54 -12.44
C ALA A 174 1.50 24.45 -12.11
N LEU A 175 1.41 23.87 -10.89
CA LEU A 175 2.27 22.76 -10.49
C LEU A 175 2.03 21.51 -11.35
N ARG A 176 0.77 21.19 -11.64
CA ARG A 176 0.38 20.09 -12.53
C ARG A 176 1.03 20.25 -13.91
N SER A 177 0.86 21.41 -14.55
CA SER A 177 1.42 21.68 -15.88
C SER A 177 2.95 21.58 -15.87
N TYR A 178 3.61 22.21 -14.90
CA TYR A 178 5.07 22.09 -14.73
C TYR A 178 5.54 20.63 -14.66
N LEU A 179 4.87 19.80 -13.87
CA LEU A 179 5.24 18.39 -13.71
C LEU A 179 4.97 17.58 -14.97
N LEU A 180 3.85 17.82 -15.67
CA LEU A 180 3.50 17.12 -16.90
C LEU A 180 4.44 17.50 -18.05
N ASP A 181 4.82 18.77 -18.18
CA ASP A 181 5.76 19.23 -19.22
C ASP A 181 7.15 18.63 -19.00
N ARG A 182 7.59 18.51 -17.74
CA ARG A 182 8.86 17.86 -17.39
C ARG A 182 8.84 16.36 -17.64
N ASP A 183 7.73 15.70 -17.32
CA ASP A 183 7.54 14.27 -17.59
C ASP A 183 7.55 14.00 -19.10
N ALA A 184 6.81 14.80 -19.88
CA ALA A 184 6.74 14.69 -21.34
C ALA A 184 8.08 14.97 -22.04
N SER A 185 8.90 15.86 -21.48
CA SER A 185 10.26 16.16 -21.99
C SER A 185 11.34 15.22 -21.44
N GLY A 186 11.00 14.27 -20.57
CA GLY A 186 11.97 13.37 -19.93
C GLY A 186 12.92 14.05 -18.95
N SER A 187 12.59 15.26 -18.50
CA SER A 187 13.42 16.06 -17.59
C SER A 187 13.02 15.95 -16.11
N ILE A 188 12.01 15.13 -15.79
CA ILE A 188 11.59 14.87 -14.41
C ILE A 188 12.73 14.23 -13.61
N ASP A 189 13.08 14.83 -12.48
CA ASP A 189 14.11 14.29 -11.57
C ASP A 189 13.50 13.77 -10.26
N HIS A 190 14.34 13.29 -9.35
CA HIS A 190 13.91 12.73 -8.07
C HIS A 190 13.22 13.76 -7.14
N ILE A 191 13.54 15.06 -7.26
CA ILE A 191 12.91 16.13 -6.48
C ILE A 191 11.52 16.39 -7.04
N ASP A 192 11.38 16.48 -8.36
CA ASP A 192 10.08 16.61 -9.03
C ASP A 192 9.17 15.43 -8.72
N ALA A 193 9.71 14.21 -8.81
CA ALA A 193 8.97 12.99 -8.53
C ALA A 193 8.47 12.97 -7.07
N TRP A 194 9.29 13.43 -6.13
CA TRP A 194 8.88 13.58 -4.73
C TRP A 194 7.79 14.62 -4.53
N ILE A 195 7.94 15.81 -5.13
CA ILE A 195 6.93 16.88 -5.09
C ILE A 195 5.61 16.38 -5.69
N ARG A 196 5.65 15.69 -6.85
CA ARG A 196 4.50 15.09 -7.52
C ARG A 196 3.78 14.09 -6.61
N MET A 197 4.51 13.19 -5.96
CA MET A 197 3.94 12.23 -5.00
C MET A 197 3.26 12.94 -3.82
N VAL A 198 3.95 13.90 -3.19
CA VAL A 198 3.41 14.63 -2.03
C VAL A 198 2.17 15.41 -2.45
N ALA A 199 2.23 16.18 -3.54
CA ALA A 199 1.10 16.94 -4.06
C ALA A 199 -0.10 16.04 -4.37
N THR A 200 0.12 14.93 -5.10
CA THR A 200 -0.91 13.91 -5.37
C THR A 200 -1.58 13.42 -4.10
N ASN A 201 -0.82 13.20 -3.03
CA ASN A 201 -1.34 12.73 -1.75
C ASN A 201 -2.03 13.83 -0.92
N ARG A 202 -1.84 15.10 -1.25
CA ARG A 202 -2.38 16.27 -0.54
C ARG A 202 -3.57 16.92 -1.22
N LEU A 203 -3.99 16.43 -2.39
CA LEU A 203 -5.14 16.94 -3.14
C LEU A 203 -6.42 17.00 -2.32
N THR A 204 -6.77 15.95 -1.57
CA THR A 204 -8.01 15.89 -0.77
C THR A 204 -7.75 15.38 0.63
N GLY A 205 -8.48 15.89 1.62
CA GLY A 205 -8.46 15.33 2.96
C GLY A 205 -9.29 16.11 3.97
N HIS A 206 -9.14 15.74 5.24
CA HIS A 206 -10.05 16.11 6.32
C HIS A 206 -9.46 17.13 7.31
N SER A 207 -8.31 17.74 7.00
CA SER A 207 -7.60 18.68 7.87
C SER A 207 -6.93 19.79 7.06
N ALA A 208 -6.36 20.79 7.75
CA ALA A 208 -5.65 21.91 7.11
C ALA A 208 -4.34 21.51 6.43
N GLY A 209 -3.88 20.27 6.57
CA GLY A 209 -2.70 19.73 5.89
C GLY A 209 -2.97 19.21 4.48
N PHE A 210 -4.05 19.66 3.83
CA PHE A 210 -4.47 19.30 2.48
C PHE A 210 -4.84 20.55 1.70
N PHE A 211 -4.77 20.46 0.37
CA PHE A 211 -5.08 21.58 -0.51
C PHE A 211 -6.58 21.90 -0.53
N SER A 212 -7.43 20.89 -0.34
CA SER A 212 -8.87 21.05 -0.36
C SER A 212 -9.46 21.64 0.93
N VAL A 213 -10.72 22.04 0.85
CA VAL A 213 -11.65 22.04 1.98
C VAL A 213 -11.78 20.62 2.57
N TYR A 214 -12.43 20.48 3.72
CA TYR A 214 -12.74 19.17 4.29
C TYR A 214 -13.45 18.27 3.25
N THR A 215 -12.83 17.13 2.96
CA THR A 215 -13.42 15.99 2.25
C THR A 215 -13.53 14.77 3.17
N LEU A 216 -14.14 13.69 2.68
CA LEU A 216 -14.30 12.47 3.47
C LEU A 216 -12.96 11.75 3.74
N PRO A 217 -12.71 11.32 5.00
CA PRO A 217 -11.63 10.38 5.31
C PRO A 217 -11.80 9.06 4.55
N PRO A 218 -10.71 8.35 4.18
CA PRO A 218 -9.29 8.67 4.38
C PRO A 218 -8.69 9.35 3.14
N ASN A 219 -9.01 10.62 2.89
CA ASN A 219 -8.43 11.42 1.79
C ASN A 219 -8.92 10.95 0.41
N GLN A 220 -10.23 10.74 0.33
CA GLN A 220 -10.93 10.32 -0.88
C GLN A 220 -11.54 11.52 -1.59
N ALA A 221 -11.36 11.55 -2.91
CA ALA A 221 -12.12 12.44 -3.76
C ALA A 221 -13.50 11.82 -3.98
N VAL A 222 -14.55 12.47 -3.45
CA VAL A 222 -15.92 12.18 -3.86
C VAL A 222 -16.19 12.82 -5.24
N SER A 223 -17.36 12.59 -5.84
CA SER A 223 -17.73 13.36 -7.04
C SER A 223 -17.84 14.86 -6.71
N VAL A 224 -17.74 15.70 -7.72
CA VAL A 224 -17.86 17.16 -7.59
C VAL A 224 -19.21 17.54 -6.97
N GLU A 225 -20.30 16.93 -7.43
CA GLU A 225 -21.66 17.15 -6.93
C GLU A 225 -21.79 16.72 -5.47
N ALA A 226 -21.19 15.57 -5.12
CA ALA A 226 -21.16 15.09 -3.75
C ALA A 226 -20.37 16.05 -2.84
N GLN A 227 -19.24 16.58 -3.30
CA GLN A 227 -18.48 17.57 -2.54
C GLN A 227 -19.28 18.87 -2.34
N ARG A 228 -19.97 19.37 -3.37
CA ARG A 228 -20.86 20.54 -3.24
C ARG A 228 -21.95 20.31 -2.18
N LYS A 229 -22.53 19.12 -2.13
CA LYS A 229 -23.50 18.72 -1.08
C LYS A 229 -22.86 18.70 0.32
N ILE A 230 -21.64 18.16 0.44
CA ILE A 230 -20.87 18.18 1.71
C ILE A 230 -20.63 19.62 2.16
N ASN A 231 -20.21 20.49 1.25
CA ASN A 231 -19.94 21.89 1.54
C ASN A 231 -21.18 22.61 2.08
N LYS A 232 -22.33 22.45 1.40
CA LYS A 232 -23.62 22.99 1.84
C LYS A 232 -24.03 22.44 3.21
N LYS A 233 -23.95 21.12 3.40
CA LYS A 233 -24.32 20.46 4.66
C LYS A 233 -23.47 20.93 5.85
N ARG A 234 -22.19 21.24 5.61
CA ARG A 234 -21.24 21.66 6.64
C ARG A 234 -21.12 23.18 6.78
N GLY A 235 -21.79 23.96 5.92
CA GLY A 235 -21.66 25.42 5.88
C GLY A 235 -20.22 25.88 5.64
N GLN A 236 -19.47 25.16 4.78
CA GLN A 236 -18.05 25.42 4.51
C GLN A 236 -17.82 25.85 3.06
N THR A 237 -16.80 26.67 2.84
CA THR A 237 -16.23 26.98 1.52
C THR A 237 -14.75 26.62 1.52
N PRO A 238 -14.16 26.35 0.35
CA PRO A 238 -12.72 26.11 0.28
C PRO A 238 -11.88 27.32 0.70
N PRO A 239 -10.98 27.18 1.68
CA PRO A 239 -10.08 28.25 2.07
C PRO A 239 -8.91 28.35 1.09
N GLU A 240 -8.35 29.55 0.96
CA GLU A 240 -7.06 29.73 0.29
C GLU A 240 -5.96 28.94 1.03
N ARG A 241 -5.10 28.24 0.28
CA ARG A 241 -4.04 27.39 0.80
C ARG A 241 -2.72 27.68 0.10
N ASP A 242 -1.66 27.80 0.89
CA ASP A 242 -0.30 27.75 0.39
C ASP A 242 0.11 26.29 0.15
N ILE A 243 0.07 25.87 -1.11
CA ILE A 243 0.42 24.49 -1.50
C ILE A 243 1.90 24.19 -1.25
N ASN A 244 2.79 25.19 -1.38
CA ASN A 244 4.23 25.00 -1.18
C ASN A 244 4.51 24.74 0.30
N ALA A 245 3.90 25.51 1.20
CA ALA A 245 4.02 25.30 2.64
C ALA A 245 3.47 23.92 3.07
N ILE A 246 2.37 23.46 2.46
CA ILE A 246 1.80 22.14 2.74
C ILE A 246 2.73 21.02 2.26
N ILE A 247 3.28 21.12 1.04
CA ILE A 247 4.24 20.15 0.49
C ILE A 247 5.50 20.11 1.36
N GLN A 248 6.02 21.27 1.76
CA GLN A 248 7.20 21.38 2.62
C GLN A 248 6.97 20.73 3.98
N LYS A 249 5.84 21.05 4.62
CA LYS A 249 5.48 20.46 5.92
C LYS A 249 5.34 18.94 5.83
N LYS A 250 4.67 18.43 4.79
CA LYS A 250 4.52 16.99 4.59
C LYS A 250 5.86 16.31 4.30
N THR A 251 6.72 16.93 3.51
CA THR A 251 8.09 16.46 3.27
C THR A 251 8.85 16.30 4.59
N ARG A 252 8.87 17.33 5.43
CA ARG A 252 9.49 17.25 6.76
C ARG A 252 8.95 16.09 7.60
N THR A 253 7.63 15.90 7.62
CA THR A 253 7.01 14.77 8.34
C THR A 253 7.43 13.41 7.78
N LEU A 254 7.55 13.27 6.46
CA LEU A 254 7.97 12.01 5.83
C LEU A 254 9.45 11.71 6.10
N LEU A 255 10.31 12.73 6.22
CA LEU A 255 11.75 12.57 6.39
C LEU A 255 12.21 12.50 7.86
N ASN A 256 11.40 12.95 8.83
CA ASN A 256 11.82 13.16 10.22
C ASN A 256 12.30 11.92 11.01
N LYS A 257 12.04 10.71 10.52
CA LYS A 257 12.36 9.44 11.20
C LYS A 257 13.18 8.50 10.33
N ILE A 258 13.76 8.99 9.24
CA ILE A 258 14.61 8.21 8.35
C ILE A 258 16.05 8.42 8.79
N ASP A 259 16.70 7.35 9.25
CA ASP A 259 18.14 7.39 9.53
C ASP A 259 18.98 7.21 8.24
N LEU A 260 20.26 7.56 8.32
CA LEU A 260 21.18 7.47 7.18
C LEU A 260 21.37 6.04 6.66
N SER A 261 21.23 5.02 7.51
CA SER A 261 21.37 3.62 7.11
C SER A 261 20.17 3.18 6.25
N ALA A 262 18.95 3.56 6.65
CA ALA A 262 17.73 3.31 5.91
C ALA A 262 17.75 4.03 4.56
N LEU A 263 18.21 5.29 4.55
CA LEU A 263 18.37 6.05 3.31
C LEU A 263 19.37 5.40 2.34
N ARG A 264 20.51 4.93 2.85
CA ARG A 264 21.50 4.19 2.04
C ARG A 264 20.91 2.90 1.47
N ARG A 265 20.23 2.09 2.30
CA ARG A 265 19.58 0.85 1.83
C ARG A 265 18.58 1.11 0.71
N LEU A 266 17.71 2.11 0.87
CA LEU A 266 16.73 2.49 -0.14
C LEU A 266 17.38 2.93 -1.45
N ARG A 267 18.41 3.79 -1.39
CA ARG A 267 19.13 4.26 -2.57
C ARG A 267 19.89 3.14 -3.28
N ASN A 268 20.49 2.22 -2.53
CA ASN A 268 21.23 1.09 -3.08
C ASN A 268 20.33 0.13 -3.88
N VAL A 269 19.06 -0.03 -3.49
CA VAL A 269 18.12 -0.91 -4.18
C VAL A 269 17.24 -0.18 -5.20
N ALA A 270 17.40 1.15 -5.34
CA ALA A 270 16.52 1.97 -6.16
C ALA A 270 16.64 1.66 -7.66
N SER A 271 17.86 1.40 -8.14
CA SER A 271 18.12 1.01 -9.54
C SER A 271 17.60 -0.38 -9.89
N ASP A 272 17.53 -1.25 -8.88
CA ASP A 272 17.20 -2.67 -9.05
C ASP A 272 15.71 -2.93 -8.78
N ALA A 273 14.94 -1.89 -8.45
CA ALA A 273 13.52 -2.00 -8.14
C ALA A 273 12.70 -2.27 -9.41
N ILE A 274 11.92 -3.35 -9.42
CA ILE A 274 11.05 -3.74 -10.54
C ILE A 274 9.64 -3.19 -10.28
N LEU A 275 9.26 -2.10 -10.96
CA LEU A 275 7.95 -1.45 -10.78
C LEU A 275 7.13 -1.49 -12.07
N ILE A 276 6.20 -2.44 -12.14
CA ILE A 276 5.39 -2.73 -13.34
C ILE A 276 4.05 -2.01 -13.23
N THR A 277 3.57 -1.48 -14.36
CA THR A 277 2.18 -1.01 -14.50
C THR A 277 1.47 -1.91 -15.50
N GLY A 278 0.57 -2.74 -15.03
CA GLY A 278 -0.08 -3.76 -15.85
C GLY A 278 -0.89 -4.76 -15.04
N SER A 279 -1.42 -5.78 -15.73
CA SER A 279 -2.09 -6.90 -15.07
C SER A 279 -1.07 -7.79 -14.37
N CYS A 280 -1.40 -8.29 -13.18
CA CYS A 280 -0.49 -9.13 -12.41
C CYS A 280 -0.66 -10.64 -12.68
N ASP A 281 -1.64 -11.03 -13.50
CA ASP A 281 -1.82 -12.43 -13.93
C ASP A 281 -0.94 -12.82 -15.14
N HIS A 282 -0.14 -11.88 -15.66
CA HIS A 282 0.93 -12.12 -16.61
C HIS A 282 1.97 -10.99 -16.56
N THR A 283 3.17 -11.29 -16.06
CA THR A 283 4.27 -10.34 -15.81
C THR A 283 5.58 -10.80 -16.48
N PRO A 284 5.67 -10.77 -17.83
CA PRO A 284 6.86 -11.22 -18.56
C PRO A 284 8.14 -10.44 -18.23
N GLU A 285 8.01 -9.25 -17.63
CA GLU A 285 9.11 -8.44 -17.12
C GLU A 285 9.82 -9.07 -15.91
N ILE A 286 9.19 -10.07 -15.27
CA ILE A 286 9.77 -10.82 -14.15
C ILE A 286 10.22 -12.19 -14.66
N GLU A 287 11.52 -12.45 -14.51
CA GLU A 287 12.12 -13.75 -14.82
C GLU A 287 11.46 -14.87 -13.99
N SER A 288 11.30 -16.04 -14.61
CA SER A 288 10.88 -17.24 -13.87
C SER A 288 11.90 -17.55 -12.77
N ASP A 289 11.43 -18.14 -11.66
CA ASP A 289 12.32 -18.58 -10.58
C ASP A 289 13.25 -17.48 -10.02
N SER A 290 12.75 -16.25 -9.86
CA SER A 290 13.52 -15.10 -9.38
C SER A 290 13.02 -14.49 -8.07
N ILE A 291 11.75 -14.65 -7.72
CA ILE A 291 11.12 -14.05 -6.54
C ILE A 291 11.23 -14.99 -5.34
N ALA A 292 11.79 -14.52 -4.22
CA ALA A 292 11.90 -15.31 -3.00
C ALA A 292 10.60 -15.33 -2.19
N LEU A 293 9.95 -14.15 -2.08
CA LEU A 293 8.77 -13.95 -1.27
C LEU A 293 7.79 -13.00 -1.96
N VAL A 294 6.51 -13.37 -1.95
CA VAL A 294 5.40 -12.48 -2.27
C VAL A 294 4.66 -12.14 -0.97
N VAL A 295 4.40 -10.86 -0.70
CA VAL A 295 3.50 -10.45 0.40
C VAL A 295 2.48 -9.47 -0.12
N THR A 296 1.21 -9.86 -0.08
CA THR A 296 0.17 -9.17 -0.84
C THR A 296 -1.21 -9.29 -0.21
N SER A 297 -2.14 -8.45 -0.67
CA SER A 297 -3.57 -8.53 -0.37
C SER A 297 -4.34 -8.20 -1.66
N PRO A 298 -5.15 -9.13 -2.20
CA PRO A 298 -5.86 -8.91 -3.45
C PRO A 298 -7.04 -7.94 -3.28
N PRO A 299 -7.57 -7.36 -4.37
CA PRO A 299 -8.85 -6.68 -4.33
C PRO A 299 -9.97 -7.65 -3.91
N PHE A 300 -10.76 -7.23 -2.92
CA PHE A 300 -11.92 -7.98 -2.43
C PHE A 300 -13.16 -7.74 -3.29
N LEU A 301 -14.08 -8.71 -3.28
CA LEU A 301 -15.36 -8.67 -4.00
C LEU A 301 -16.18 -7.40 -3.67
N ASP A 302 -16.28 -6.49 -4.63
CA ASP A 302 -17.15 -5.30 -4.61
C ASP A 302 -17.00 -4.38 -3.37
N VAL A 303 -15.81 -4.32 -2.77
CA VAL A 303 -15.58 -3.54 -1.53
C VAL A 303 -15.10 -2.11 -1.80
N VAL A 304 -14.26 -1.92 -2.83
CA VAL A 304 -13.55 -0.66 -3.05
C VAL A 304 -13.64 -0.23 -4.51
N ASP A 305 -14.12 0.98 -4.72
CA ASP A 305 -14.13 1.63 -6.03
C ASP A 305 -12.85 2.45 -6.21
N TYR A 306 -11.75 1.77 -6.54
CA TYR A 306 -10.43 2.40 -6.71
C TYR A 306 -10.41 3.47 -7.81
N GLN A 307 -11.27 3.34 -8.82
CA GLN A 307 -11.39 4.29 -9.90
C GLN A 307 -11.99 5.61 -9.39
N LYS A 308 -13.13 5.55 -8.69
CA LYS A 308 -13.73 6.73 -8.05
C LYS A 308 -12.83 7.28 -6.94
N ASP A 309 -12.17 6.44 -6.15
CA ASP A 309 -11.36 6.94 -5.03
C ASP A 309 -10.13 7.74 -5.50
N ASN A 310 -9.61 7.45 -6.71
CA ASN A 310 -8.38 8.04 -7.23
C ASN A 310 -8.59 8.98 -8.42
N TRP A 311 -9.83 9.30 -8.86
CA TRP A 311 -10.05 10.11 -10.06
C TRP A 311 -9.30 11.46 -10.05
N LEU A 312 -9.28 12.15 -8.90
CA LEU A 312 -8.61 13.43 -8.79
C LEU A 312 -7.09 13.30 -8.76
N ARG A 313 -6.57 12.18 -8.23
CA ARG A 313 -5.15 11.83 -8.31
C ARG A 313 -4.75 11.51 -9.75
N CYS A 314 -5.59 10.78 -10.49
CA CYS A 314 -5.38 10.53 -11.91
C CYS A 314 -5.35 11.86 -12.68
N TRP A 315 -6.36 12.73 -12.48
CA TRP A 315 -6.43 14.05 -13.11
C TRP A 315 -5.15 14.86 -12.90
N PHE A 316 -4.66 14.97 -11.65
CA PHE A 316 -3.44 15.71 -11.34
C PHE A 316 -2.21 15.14 -12.05
N ASN A 317 -2.18 13.82 -12.26
CA ASN A 317 -1.06 13.14 -12.89
C ASN A 317 -1.20 12.95 -14.41
N GLY A 318 -2.18 13.59 -15.04
CA GLY A 318 -2.39 13.48 -16.49
C GLY A 318 -2.96 12.13 -16.94
N LEU A 319 -3.52 11.36 -16.00
CA LEU A 319 -4.11 10.05 -16.24
C LEU A 319 -5.63 10.17 -16.32
N ASN A 320 -6.24 9.37 -17.18
CA ASN A 320 -7.68 9.18 -17.19
C ASN A 320 -8.05 7.93 -16.38
N ALA A 321 -8.75 8.12 -15.27
CA ALA A 321 -9.14 7.01 -14.40
C ALA A 321 -10.06 6.00 -15.12
N ALA A 322 -10.82 6.43 -16.13
CA ALA A 322 -11.70 5.55 -16.91
C ALA A 322 -10.96 4.55 -17.79
N ASP A 323 -9.71 4.84 -18.16
CA ASP A 323 -8.92 3.99 -19.04
C ASP A 323 -8.18 2.89 -18.26
N ILE A 324 -8.20 2.95 -16.92
CA ILE A 324 -7.55 1.98 -16.05
C ILE A 324 -8.49 0.80 -15.82
N SER A 325 -8.18 -0.36 -16.41
CA SER A 325 -8.99 -1.58 -16.34
C SER A 325 -8.87 -2.31 -14.99
N ILE A 326 -9.30 -1.67 -13.90
CA ILE A 326 -9.32 -2.27 -12.56
C ILE A 326 -10.34 -3.42 -12.52
N TRP A 327 -9.92 -4.58 -12.03
CA TRP A 327 -10.80 -5.74 -11.89
C TRP A 327 -11.99 -5.44 -10.97
N GLN A 328 -13.20 -5.63 -11.50
CA GLN A 328 -14.46 -5.54 -10.74
C GLN A 328 -15.08 -6.94 -10.61
N LEU A 329 -14.51 -7.74 -9.71
CA LEU A 329 -14.93 -9.11 -9.47
C LEU A 329 -16.08 -9.08 -8.46
N LYS A 330 -17.29 -9.48 -8.89
CA LYS A 330 -18.50 -9.50 -8.03
C LYS A 330 -18.92 -10.91 -7.61
N LYS A 331 -18.66 -11.90 -8.46
CA LYS A 331 -18.97 -13.31 -8.21
C LYS A 331 -17.77 -14.03 -7.64
N VAL A 332 -18.04 -15.00 -6.77
CA VAL A 332 -17.00 -15.81 -6.12
C VAL A 332 -16.21 -16.59 -7.16
N GLU A 333 -16.91 -17.13 -8.16
CA GLU A 333 -16.35 -17.97 -9.22
C GLU A 333 -15.39 -17.17 -10.11
N ASP A 334 -15.79 -15.97 -10.52
CA ASP A 334 -14.95 -15.05 -11.32
C ASP A 334 -13.70 -14.62 -10.54
N TRP A 335 -13.85 -14.41 -9.23
CA TRP A 335 -12.75 -14.06 -8.36
C TRP A 335 -11.78 -15.21 -8.18
N MET A 336 -12.27 -16.42 -7.89
CA MET A 336 -11.44 -17.63 -7.79
C MET A 336 -10.70 -17.87 -9.10
N ALA A 337 -11.38 -17.81 -10.25
CA ALA A 337 -10.75 -18.00 -11.55
C ALA A 337 -9.63 -16.97 -11.81
N SER A 338 -9.84 -15.71 -11.41
CA SER A 338 -8.81 -14.67 -11.54
C SER A 338 -7.65 -14.88 -10.58
N MET A 339 -7.91 -15.27 -9.34
CA MET A 339 -6.86 -15.59 -8.37
C MET A 339 -6.07 -16.84 -8.79
N THR A 340 -6.69 -17.85 -9.40
CA THR A 340 -5.98 -19.01 -9.96
C THR A 340 -4.99 -18.59 -11.04
N ARG A 341 -5.35 -17.64 -11.93
CA ARG A 341 -4.39 -17.09 -12.91
C ARG A 341 -3.25 -16.34 -12.25
N VAL A 342 -3.55 -15.50 -11.25
CA VAL A 342 -2.52 -14.82 -10.45
C VAL A 342 -1.59 -15.84 -9.79
N PHE A 343 -2.11 -16.85 -9.11
CA PHE A 343 -1.30 -17.90 -8.48
C PHE A 343 -0.48 -18.70 -9.48
N THR A 344 -0.97 -18.89 -10.70
CA THR A 344 -0.22 -19.55 -11.78
C THR A 344 1.00 -18.71 -12.17
N GLU A 345 0.82 -17.40 -12.30
CA GLU A 345 1.92 -16.47 -12.56
C GLU A 345 2.88 -16.36 -11.36
N LEU A 346 2.36 -16.30 -10.13
CA LEU A 346 3.19 -16.32 -8.92
C LEU A 346 4.03 -17.60 -8.84
N ARG A 347 3.46 -18.76 -9.16
CA ARG A 347 4.20 -20.02 -9.24
C ARG A 347 5.33 -19.96 -10.28
N ARG A 348 5.12 -19.30 -11.43
CA ARG A 348 6.17 -19.15 -12.45
C ARG A 348 7.35 -18.35 -11.92
N ILE A 349 7.10 -17.19 -11.32
CA ILE A 349 8.15 -16.26 -10.88
C ILE A 349 8.82 -16.64 -9.56
N LEU A 350 8.16 -17.39 -8.69
CA LEU A 350 8.75 -17.82 -7.41
C LEU A 350 9.93 -18.76 -7.63
N ILE A 351 10.99 -18.60 -6.85
CA ILE A 351 12.07 -19.59 -6.74
C ILE A 351 11.53 -20.91 -6.17
N PRO A 352 12.13 -22.08 -6.46
CA PRO A 352 11.80 -23.32 -5.78
C PRO A 352 11.91 -23.17 -4.26
N GLY A 353 10.88 -23.56 -3.51
CA GLY A 353 10.78 -23.33 -2.06
C GLY A 353 10.38 -21.90 -1.64
N GLY A 354 10.26 -20.96 -2.58
CA GLY A 354 9.79 -19.59 -2.33
C GLY A 354 8.33 -19.52 -1.88
N HIS A 355 7.96 -18.42 -1.21
CA HIS A 355 6.70 -18.32 -0.47
C HIS A 355 5.77 -17.21 -0.98
N VAL A 356 4.46 -17.40 -0.78
CA VAL A 356 3.44 -16.34 -0.85
C VAL A 356 2.78 -16.19 0.50
N ALA A 357 2.88 -15.02 1.10
CA ALA A 357 2.04 -14.59 2.22
C ALA A 357 0.85 -13.81 1.65
N PHE A 358 -0.28 -14.49 1.50
CA PHE A 358 -1.47 -13.96 0.86
C PHE A 358 -2.51 -13.55 1.92
N GLU A 359 -2.60 -12.26 2.18
CA GLU A 359 -3.55 -11.72 3.17
C GLU A 359 -4.95 -11.59 2.57
N VAL A 360 -5.93 -12.07 3.31
CA VAL A 360 -7.35 -11.91 3.02
C VAL A 360 -8.12 -11.60 4.30
N GLY A 361 -9.27 -10.96 4.13
CA GLY A 361 -10.23 -10.75 5.19
C GLY A 361 -11.41 -11.72 5.12
N GLU A 362 -12.50 -11.34 5.76
CA GLU A 362 -13.77 -12.03 5.70
C GLU A 362 -14.77 -11.19 4.90
N ILE A 363 -15.61 -11.81 4.07
CA ILE A 363 -16.61 -11.09 3.27
C ILE A 363 -18.04 -11.45 3.71
N ARG A 364 -19.01 -10.62 3.30
CA ARG A 364 -20.44 -10.77 3.62
C ARG A 364 -20.71 -10.86 5.14
N GLY A 365 -19.97 -10.08 5.93
CA GLY A 365 -20.13 -10.00 7.38
C GLY A 365 -19.67 -11.25 8.13
N GLY A 366 -18.58 -11.90 7.68
CA GLY A 366 -18.01 -13.09 8.32
C GLY A 366 -18.59 -14.42 7.82
N LYS A 367 -19.54 -14.40 6.90
CA LYS A 367 -20.19 -15.62 6.37
C LYS A 367 -19.29 -16.43 5.45
N ILE A 368 -18.33 -15.77 4.78
CA ILE A 368 -17.36 -16.43 3.90
C ILE A 368 -15.97 -16.06 4.39
N LEU A 369 -15.25 -17.10 4.78
CA LEU A 369 -13.83 -17.07 5.09
C LEU A 369 -13.05 -17.14 3.78
N MET A 370 -12.37 -16.07 3.39
CA MET A 370 -11.74 -16.01 2.05
C MET A 370 -10.65 -17.06 1.87
N GLU A 371 -10.03 -17.56 2.94
CA GLU A 371 -9.08 -18.66 2.85
C GLU A 371 -9.69 -19.94 2.26
N THR A 372 -10.99 -20.17 2.40
CA THR A 372 -11.66 -21.35 1.80
C THR A 372 -11.81 -21.24 0.29
N LEU A 373 -11.61 -20.04 -0.25
CA LEU A 373 -11.56 -19.79 -1.70
C LEU A 373 -10.11 -19.75 -2.20
N VAL A 374 -9.20 -19.15 -1.42
CA VAL A 374 -7.77 -19.02 -1.75
C VAL A 374 -7.09 -20.38 -1.83
N VAL A 375 -7.31 -21.24 -0.83
CA VAL A 375 -6.59 -22.52 -0.70
C VAL A 375 -6.84 -23.42 -1.93
N PRO A 376 -8.10 -23.69 -2.36
CA PRO A 376 -8.33 -24.46 -3.59
C PRO A 376 -7.78 -23.79 -4.85
N ALA A 377 -7.90 -22.47 -4.99
CA ALA A 377 -7.39 -21.74 -6.15
C ALA A 377 -5.86 -21.83 -6.26
N ALA A 378 -5.15 -21.73 -5.14
CA ALA A 378 -3.71 -21.90 -5.07
C ALA A 378 -3.26 -23.33 -5.38
N GLN A 379 -3.97 -24.34 -4.87
CA GLN A 379 -3.71 -25.75 -5.18
C GLN A 379 -3.92 -26.05 -6.67
N GLN A 380 -4.97 -25.50 -7.28
CA GLN A 380 -5.22 -25.63 -8.71
C GLN A 380 -4.09 -25.02 -9.55
N ALA A 381 -3.53 -23.89 -9.10
CA ALA A 381 -2.35 -23.29 -9.71
C ALA A 381 -1.04 -24.05 -9.40
N GLY A 382 -1.09 -25.08 -8.56
CA GLY A 382 0.04 -25.93 -8.21
C GLY A 382 1.00 -25.31 -7.17
N LEU A 383 0.51 -24.39 -6.34
CA LEU A 383 1.16 -23.97 -5.09
C LEU A 383 0.71 -24.85 -3.93
N ILE A 384 1.55 -25.00 -2.92
CA ILE A 384 1.30 -25.85 -1.75
C ILE A 384 0.89 -24.96 -0.55
N PRO A 385 -0.34 -25.06 -0.04
CA PRO A 385 -0.71 -24.43 1.23
C PRO A 385 0.08 -25.04 2.40
N LYS A 386 0.71 -24.21 3.22
CA LYS A 386 1.58 -24.65 4.32
C LYS A 386 0.94 -24.42 5.68
N LEU A 387 0.33 -23.26 5.88
CA LEU A 387 -0.35 -22.87 7.11
C LEU A 387 -1.24 -21.65 6.87
N ILE A 388 -2.10 -21.37 7.85
CA ILE A 388 -2.82 -20.10 7.95
C ILE A 388 -2.37 -19.39 9.22
N LEU A 389 -2.03 -18.12 9.10
CA LEU A 389 -1.70 -17.24 10.21
C LEU A 389 -2.83 -16.25 10.41
N ILE A 390 -3.41 -16.21 11.61
CA ILE A 390 -4.44 -15.22 11.99
C ILE A 390 -3.83 -14.26 13.00
N ASN A 391 -3.58 -13.03 12.56
CA ASN A 391 -3.18 -11.95 13.46
C ASN A 391 -4.43 -11.38 14.13
N ASP A 392 -4.66 -11.76 15.39
CA ASP A 392 -5.83 -11.41 16.19
C ASP A 392 -5.53 -10.23 17.14
N GLN A 393 -5.93 -9.02 16.73
CA GLN A 393 -5.72 -7.79 17.49
C GLN A 393 -7.05 -7.22 18.01
N VAL A 394 -7.09 -6.99 19.33
CA VAL A 394 -8.18 -6.24 19.98
C VAL A 394 -7.85 -4.75 19.93
N PHE A 395 -8.65 -3.97 19.21
CA PHE A 395 -8.45 -2.52 19.12
C PHE A 395 -9.20 -1.78 20.23
N THR A 396 -8.47 -1.07 21.08
CA THR A 396 -9.06 -0.10 22.01
C THR A 396 -9.30 1.24 21.27
N LYS A 397 -10.52 1.43 20.77
CA LYS A 397 -11.09 2.67 20.16
C LYS A 397 -10.45 3.23 18.87
N THR A 398 -11.12 3.04 17.72
CA THR A 398 -11.54 4.12 16.78
C THR A 398 -12.64 3.66 15.79
N ALA A 399 -13.73 3.04 16.29
CA ALA A 399 -14.88 2.69 15.45
C ALA A 399 -15.77 3.90 15.08
N ASN A 400 -15.63 5.05 15.76
CA ASN A 400 -16.62 6.14 15.68
C ASN A 400 -16.35 7.20 14.59
N CYS A 401 -15.38 7.01 13.70
CA CYS A 401 -15.12 7.96 12.61
C CYS A 401 -15.58 7.47 11.23
N TRP A 402 -16.05 6.23 11.13
CA TRP A 402 -16.15 5.53 9.84
C TRP A 402 -17.56 5.31 9.30
N GLY A 403 -18.62 5.76 9.97
CA GLY A 403 -20.00 5.62 9.46
C GLY A 403 -20.46 4.18 9.19
N VAL A 404 -19.59 3.18 9.42
CA VAL A 404 -19.90 1.78 9.53
C VAL A 404 -20.33 1.58 10.98
N SER A 405 -21.61 1.35 11.20
CA SER A 405 -22.08 0.79 12.45
C SER A 405 -21.37 -0.55 12.64
N ASN A 406 -20.34 -0.58 13.49
CA ASN A 406 -19.69 -1.82 13.87
C ASN A 406 -20.73 -2.78 14.45
N SER A 407 -20.99 -3.86 13.74
CA SER A 407 -21.63 -5.05 14.27
C SER A 407 -20.70 -5.63 15.35
N THR A 408 -20.97 -5.32 16.62
CA THR A 408 -20.77 -6.15 17.83
C THR A 408 -19.49 -6.99 18.10
N LYS A 409 -18.42 -6.98 17.29
CA LYS A 409 -17.13 -7.65 17.61
C LYS A 409 -15.94 -6.80 17.16
N GLY A 410 -15.24 -6.20 18.12
CA GLY A 410 -14.12 -5.27 17.92
C GLY A 410 -12.75 -5.92 17.72
N THR A 411 -12.65 -6.97 16.91
CA THR A 411 -11.37 -7.59 16.49
C THR A 411 -11.17 -7.34 15.01
N ASN A 412 -10.02 -6.77 14.63
CA ASN A 412 -9.60 -6.73 13.23
C ASN A 412 -8.59 -7.87 13.06
N THR A 413 -9.00 -8.91 12.36
CA THR A 413 -8.21 -10.11 12.09
C THR A 413 -7.64 -10.04 10.68
N ASN A 414 -6.31 -10.12 10.56
CA ASN A 414 -5.69 -10.39 9.26
C ASN A 414 -5.52 -11.90 9.15
N ARG A 415 -6.03 -12.51 8.07
CA ARG A 415 -5.88 -13.95 7.81
C ARG A 415 -4.91 -14.11 6.64
N ILE A 416 -3.77 -14.74 6.88
CA ILE A 416 -2.70 -14.87 5.90
C ILE A 416 -2.57 -16.35 5.57
N ILE A 417 -2.79 -16.70 4.31
CA ILE A 417 -2.50 -18.04 3.79
C ILE A 417 -1.04 -18.03 3.36
N LEU A 418 -0.22 -18.89 3.96
CA LEU A 418 1.15 -19.11 3.51
C LEU A 418 1.16 -20.24 2.49
N LEU A 419 1.52 -19.90 1.26
CA LEU A 419 1.69 -20.83 0.15
C LEU A 419 3.18 -20.98 -0.17
N GLN A 420 3.56 -22.09 -0.79
CA GLN A 420 4.94 -22.36 -1.19
C GLN A 420 5.00 -22.98 -2.59
N LYS A 421 6.01 -22.61 -3.38
CA LYS A 421 6.37 -23.33 -4.61
C LYS A 421 7.14 -24.60 -4.24
N LYS A 422 6.81 -25.73 -4.88
CA LYS A 422 7.52 -27.00 -4.70
C LYS A 422 9.01 -26.83 -5.02
N VAL A 423 9.88 -27.42 -4.20
CA VAL A 423 11.35 -27.49 -4.39
C VAL A 423 11.69 -28.37 -5.59
#